data_AF-A0A926FLY8-F1
#
_entry.id   AF-A0A926FLY8-F1
#
_cell.length_a   1.000
_cell.length_b   1.000
_cell.length_c   1.000
_cell.angle_alpha   90.00
_cell.angle_beta   90.00
_cell.angle_gamma   90.00
#
_symmetry.space_group_name_H-M   'P 1'
#
loop_
_entity.id
_entity.type
_entity.pdbx_description
1 polymer ?
#
loop_
_entity_poly.entity_id
_entity_poly.type
_entity_poly.pdbx_seq_one_letter_code
_entity_poly.pdbx_strand_id
1 'polypeptide(L)'
;MSDRPGPSALEQLEAAKTRRPGPSPARLIEVLSREAFRDAKSLIRYHEALLFLRAYPADRKTLEAADAELLRFGERVRGLEGLGVLLEPLDDPEVSGIAGTAITTDYSFDVVRWLKRRYPRHVRPYWEAFDATDRLRALWPRFLPLLEEEALEDANVPYREWLAAAAAKDDLAWLIRRIEGLPGPDPERAERYDALALEVRWELEDPRESRSGMRWPTRKIFFQDGPLINRREVSLEAELAGQPISVRDVTPREGARVVDLVRGATVLRYREYYGFTYADPSHVRRADIGRGVEIFVFGLERSRRLP
;
A
#
# COMPACT_ATOMS: atom_id res chain seq x y z
N MET A 1 36.25 -11.19 30.85
CA MET A 1 36.04 -10.94 29.41
C MET A 1 34.62 -11.32 29.09
N SER A 2 33.83 -10.34 28.65
CA SER A 2 32.38 -10.45 28.45
C SER A 2 32.06 -11.41 27.31
N ASP A 3 31.38 -12.50 27.65
CA ASP A 3 30.82 -13.48 26.72
C ASP A 3 29.53 -12.89 26.15
N ARG A 4 29.65 -12.07 25.10
CA ARG A 4 28.46 -11.64 24.37
C ARG A 4 28.01 -12.81 23.48
N PRO A 5 26.76 -13.26 23.58
CA PRO A 5 26.25 -14.25 22.63
C PRO A 5 26.48 -13.74 21.20
N GLY A 6 26.85 -14.64 20.29
CA GLY A 6 27.03 -14.31 18.88
C GLY A 6 25.75 -13.72 18.26
N PRO A 7 25.83 -13.11 17.07
CA PRO A 7 24.70 -12.47 16.43
C PRO A 7 23.55 -13.47 16.22
N SER A 8 22.32 -13.06 16.53
CA SER A 8 21.10 -13.82 16.29
C SER A 8 20.91 -14.15 14.80
N ALA A 9 20.06 -15.13 14.48
CA ALA A 9 19.76 -15.49 13.08
C ALA A 9 19.19 -14.30 12.29
N LEU A 10 18.39 -13.43 12.94
CA LEU A 10 17.86 -12.21 12.35
C LEU A 10 18.97 -11.21 12.01
N GLU A 11 19.89 -10.95 12.94
CA GLU A 11 21.04 -10.04 12.69
C GLU A 11 21.96 -10.59 11.60
N GLN A 12 22.13 -11.91 11.53
CA GLN A 12 22.86 -12.56 10.45
C GLN A 12 22.14 -12.38 9.10
N LEU A 13 20.82 -12.52 9.05
CA LEU A 13 20.03 -12.29 7.83
C LEU A 13 20.14 -10.83 7.36
N GLU A 14 20.03 -9.88 8.28
CA GLU A 14 20.17 -8.46 7.97
C GLU A 14 21.56 -8.13 7.45
N ALA A 15 22.61 -8.68 8.05
CA ALA A 15 23.98 -8.53 7.56
C ALA A 15 24.17 -9.16 6.17
N ALA A 16 23.47 -10.26 5.88
CA ALA A 16 23.54 -10.95 4.59
C ALA A 16 22.91 -10.16 3.43
N LYS A 17 22.10 -9.11 3.71
CA LYS A 17 21.53 -8.23 2.66
C LYS A 17 22.62 -7.69 1.74
N THR A 18 23.73 -7.23 2.31
CA THR A 18 24.78 -6.48 1.58
C THR A 18 26.12 -7.22 1.51
N ARG A 19 26.32 -8.29 2.28
CA ARG A 19 27.54 -9.11 2.24
C ARG A 19 27.56 -10.02 1.02
N ARG A 20 28.11 -9.51 -0.09
CA ARG A 20 28.21 -10.23 -1.37
C ARG A 20 29.60 -10.05 -1.98
N PRO A 21 30.24 -11.10 -2.52
CA PRO A 21 29.78 -12.49 -2.53
C PRO A 21 29.78 -13.12 -1.13
N GLY A 22 28.93 -14.12 -0.90
CA GLY A 22 28.74 -14.75 0.40
C GLY A 22 27.80 -15.96 0.34
N PRO A 23 27.61 -16.69 1.45
CA PRO A 23 26.67 -17.80 1.49
C PRO A 23 25.24 -17.33 1.22
N SER A 24 24.45 -18.21 0.58
CA SER A 24 23.05 -17.94 0.28
C SER A 24 22.25 -17.62 1.57
N PRO A 25 21.55 -16.47 1.64
CA PRO A 25 20.68 -16.13 2.76
C PRO A 25 19.48 -17.09 2.93
N ALA A 26 19.16 -17.91 1.92
CA ALA A 26 18.03 -18.83 1.93
C ALA A 26 17.98 -19.74 3.18
N ARG A 27 19.14 -20.17 3.69
CA ARG A 27 19.20 -21.01 4.89
C ARG A 27 18.81 -20.25 6.17
N LEU A 28 19.16 -18.97 6.26
CA LEU A 28 18.76 -18.11 7.38
C LEU A 28 17.25 -17.84 7.33
N ILE A 29 16.70 -17.60 6.14
CA ILE A 29 15.24 -17.49 5.93
C ILE A 29 14.55 -18.78 6.39
N GLU A 30 15.05 -19.96 6.03
CA GLU A 30 14.46 -21.24 6.46
C GLU A 30 14.47 -21.41 7.99
N VAL A 31 15.56 -21.03 8.66
CA VAL A 31 15.64 -21.06 10.13
C VAL A 31 14.61 -20.12 10.75
N LEU A 32 14.59 -18.86 10.31
CA LEU A 32 13.66 -17.83 10.81
C LEU A 32 12.20 -18.15 10.45
N SER A 33 11.97 -18.92 9.37
CA SER A 33 10.62 -19.36 8.98
C SER A 33 9.97 -20.25 10.05
N ARG A 34 10.76 -20.92 10.88
CA ARG A 34 10.31 -21.78 11.98
C ARG A 34 10.30 -21.08 13.33
N GLU A 35 10.83 -19.86 13.41
CA GLU A 35 10.91 -19.09 14.64
C GLU A 35 9.61 -18.33 14.90
N ALA A 36 9.21 -18.30 16.18
CA ALA A 36 8.09 -17.50 16.66
C ALA A 36 8.61 -16.17 17.21
N PHE A 37 8.36 -15.09 16.47
CA PHE A 37 8.66 -13.73 16.92
C PHE A 37 7.76 -13.36 18.10
N ARG A 38 8.31 -12.63 19.07
CA ARG A 38 7.63 -12.26 20.33
C ARG A 38 7.38 -10.76 20.46
N ASP A 39 7.82 -9.98 19.48
CA ASP A 39 7.64 -8.54 19.46
C ASP A 39 7.49 -8.04 18.02
N ALA A 40 6.79 -6.91 17.86
CA ALA A 40 6.52 -6.33 16.55
C ALA A 40 7.81 -5.84 15.87
N LYS A 41 8.78 -5.30 16.61
CA LYS A 41 9.99 -4.71 16.03
C LYS A 41 10.86 -5.75 15.33
N SER A 42 11.05 -6.91 15.94
CA SER A 42 11.79 -8.02 15.34
C SER A 42 11.06 -8.59 14.12
N LEU A 43 9.72 -8.66 14.16
CA LEU A 43 8.92 -9.09 13.02
C LEU A 43 9.05 -8.10 11.85
N ILE A 44 8.99 -6.79 12.11
CA ILE A 44 9.21 -5.73 11.11
C ILE A 44 10.59 -5.85 10.48
N ARG A 45 11.64 -5.97 11.29
CA ARG A 45 13.02 -6.15 10.81
C ARG A 45 13.15 -7.37 9.89
N TYR A 46 12.49 -8.47 10.24
CA TYR A 46 12.45 -9.65 9.39
C TYR A 46 11.73 -9.38 8.06
N HIS A 47 10.55 -8.74 8.09
CA HIS A 47 9.82 -8.33 6.89
C HIS A 47 10.68 -7.50 5.93
N GLU A 48 11.32 -6.46 6.46
CA GLU A 48 12.17 -5.56 5.68
C GLU A 48 13.39 -6.28 5.10
N ALA A 49 13.96 -7.23 5.84
CA ALA A 49 15.04 -8.06 5.32
C ALA A 49 14.58 -8.96 4.17
N LEU A 50 13.40 -9.57 4.27
CA LEU A 50 12.82 -10.37 3.19
C LEU A 50 12.51 -9.51 1.96
N LEU A 51 11.92 -8.32 2.12
CA LEU A 51 11.67 -7.39 1.01
C LEU A 51 12.95 -7.03 0.28
N PHE A 52 14.02 -6.72 1.02
CA PHE A 52 15.32 -6.40 0.43
C PHE A 52 15.90 -7.59 -0.35
N LEU A 53 15.94 -8.77 0.27
CA LEU A 53 16.48 -9.98 -0.34
C LEU A 53 15.66 -10.44 -1.55
N ARG A 54 14.36 -10.10 -1.57
CA ARG A 54 13.48 -10.35 -2.70
C ARG A 54 13.71 -9.36 -3.84
N ALA A 55 13.92 -8.08 -3.53
CA ALA A 55 14.20 -7.04 -4.52
C ALA A 55 15.58 -7.22 -5.17
N TYR A 56 16.56 -7.66 -4.37
CA TYR A 56 17.93 -7.90 -4.79
C TYR A 56 18.35 -9.33 -4.43
N PRO A 57 17.80 -10.38 -5.07
CA PRO A 57 18.13 -11.75 -4.71
C PRO A 57 19.55 -12.10 -5.13
N ALA A 58 20.32 -12.73 -4.26
CA ALA A 58 21.67 -13.22 -4.60
C ALA A 58 21.61 -14.46 -5.50
N ASP A 59 20.57 -15.28 -5.33
CA ASP A 59 20.35 -16.50 -6.09
C ASP A 59 18.85 -16.85 -6.13
N ARG A 60 18.50 -17.88 -6.90
CA ARG A 60 17.12 -18.38 -7.05
C ARG A 60 16.51 -18.84 -5.72
N LYS A 61 17.30 -19.53 -4.88
CA LYS A 61 16.82 -20.11 -3.62
C LYS A 61 16.41 -19.00 -2.63
N THR A 62 17.18 -17.92 -2.60
CA THR A 62 16.91 -16.74 -1.77
C THR A 62 15.63 -16.07 -2.22
N LEU A 63 15.43 -15.90 -3.54
CA LEU A 63 14.20 -15.33 -4.09
C LEU A 63 12.98 -16.16 -3.71
N GLU A 64 13.03 -17.48 -3.95
CA GLU A 64 11.92 -18.39 -3.66
C GLU A 64 11.58 -18.44 -2.17
N ALA A 65 12.60 -18.52 -1.30
CA ALA A 65 12.41 -18.50 0.13
C ALA A 65 11.81 -17.18 0.62
N ALA A 66 12.32 -16.03 0.14
CA ALA A 66 11.80 -14.73 0.52
C ALA A 66 10.37 -14.50 0.03
N ASP A 67 10.06 -14.84 -1.23
CA ASP A 67 8.71 -14.71 -1.78
C ASP A 67 7.70 -15.61 -1.04
N ALA A 68 8.05 -16.89 -0.79
CA ALA A 68 7.17 -17.80 -0.07
C ALA A 68 6.86 -17.31 1.35
N GLU A 69 7.88 -16.80 2.03
CA GLU A 69 7.77 -16.31 3.39
C GLU A 69 6.94 -15.03 3.48
N LEU A 70 7.15 -14.08 2.57
CA LEU A 70 6.38 -12.85 2.49
C LEU A 70 4.89 -13.11 2.22
N LEU A 71 4.56 -14.11 1.40
CA LEU A 71 3.15 -14.48 1.15
C LEU A 71 2.46 -15.05 2.41
N ARG A 72 3.21 -15.60 3.35
CA ARG A 72 2.68 -16.12 4.62
C ARG A 72 2.69 -15.11 5.76
N PHE A 73 3.15 -13.89 5.51
CA PHE A 73 3.44 -12.93 6.58
C PHE A 73 2.21 -12.54 7.41
N GLY A 74 1.01 -12.58 6.83
CA GLY A 74 -0.23 -12.35 7.57
C GLY A 74 -0.48 -13.39 8.68
N GLU A 75 0.00 -14.62 8.52
CA GLU A 75 -0.04 -15.63 9.59
C GLU A 75 0.85 -15.23 10.77
N ARG A 76 1.98 -14.59 10.50
CA ARG A 76 2.91 -14.13 11.56
C ARG A 76 2.34 -12.97 12.35
N VAL A 77 1.72 -12.00 11.67
CA VAL A 77 1.05 -10.88 12.32
C VAL A 77 -0.07 -11.39 13.23
N ARG A 78 -0.94 -12.28 12.74
CA ARG A 78 -1.98 -12.92 13.55
C ARG A 78 -1.41 -13.74 14.71
N GLY A 79 -0.30 -14.44 14.49
CA GLY A 79 0.39 -15.18 15.55
C GLY A 79 0.90 -14.27 16.66
N LEU A 80 1.39 -13.07 16.31
CA LEU A 80 1.84 -12.06 17.26
C LEU A 80 0.66 -11.44 18.03
N GLU A 81 -0.42 -11.12 17.33
CA GLU A 81 -1.69 -10.65 17.92
C GLU A 81 -2.26 -11.67 18.91
N GLY A 82 -2.26 -12.96 18.57
CA GLY A 82 -2.73 -14.04 19.43
C GLY A 82 -1.91 -14.24 20.72
N LEU A 83 -0.70 -13.65 20.79
CA LEU A 83 0.11 -13.59 22.01
C LEU A 83 -0.21 -12.34 22.86
N GLY A 84 -1.16 -11.50 22.44
CA GLY A 84 -1.50 -10.25 23.12
C GLY A 84 -0.46 -9.15 22.93
N VAL A 85 0.39 -9.25 21.90
CA VAL A 85 1.41 -8.25 21.61
C VAL A 85 0.77 -7.08 20.86
N LEU A 86 1.07 -5.88 21.35
CA LEU A 86 0.72 -4.59 20.76
C LEU A 86 1.28 -4.45 19.32
N LEU A 87 0.38 -4.17 18.37
CA LEU A 87 0.67 -4.13 16.93
C LEU A 87 0.85 -2.70 16.38
N GLU A 88 0.70 -1.67 17.20
CA GLU A 88 0.86 -0.26 16.84
C GLU A 88 2.13 0.04 16.03
N PRO A 89 3.31 -0.60 16.30
CA PRO A 89 4.49 -0.38 15.47
C PRO A 89 4.34 -0.82 13.99
N LEU A 90 3.38 -1.70 13.68
CA LEU A 90 3.07 -2.11 12.30
C LEU A 90 2.25 -1.07 11.54
N ASP A 91 1.70 -0.09 12.24
CA ASP A 91 0.86 0.98 11.67
C ASP A 91 1.66 2.25 11.33
N ASP A 92 2.92 2.35 11.78
CA ASP A 92 3.81 3.46 11.44
C ASP A 92 3.90 3.64 9.90
N PRO A 93 3.79 4.85 9.33
CA PRO A 93 3.85 5.06 7.88
C PRO A 93 5.05 4.44 7.16
N GLU A 94 6.21 4.32 7.82
CA GLU A 94 7.41 3.69 7.25
C GLU A 94 7.31 2.15 7.20
N VAL A 95 6.43 1.56 8.02
CA VAL A 95 6.23 0.11 8.20
C VAL A 95 4.90 -0.40 7.62
N SER A 96 3.86 0.43 7.66
CA SER A 96 2.49 0.19 7.21
C SER A 96 2.39 -0.55 5.89
N GLY A 97 1.29 -1.27 5.71
CA GLY A 97 1.04 -2.02 4.48
C GLY A 97 1.49 -3.48 4.51
N ILE A 98 1.80 -4.03 5.69
CA ILE A 98 2.19 -5.44 5.85
C ILE A 98 0.94 -6.34 5.74
N ALA A 99 1.07 -7.51 5.11
CA ALA A 99 -0.04 -8.48 5.08
C ALA A 99 -0.54 -8.83 6.49
N GLY A 100 -1.86 -8.88 6.67
CA GLY A 100 -2.50 -9.14 7.97
C GLY A 100 -2.66 -7.91 8.86
N THR A 101 -2.31 -6.70 8.39
CA THR A 101 -2.62 -5.43 9.05
C THR A 101 -3.75 -4.70 8.32
N ALA A 102 -4.04 -3.46 8.71
CA ALA A 102 -4.94 -2.57 7.99
C ALA A 102 -4.29 -1.20 7.74
N ILE A 103 -4.93 -0.38 6.92
CA ILE A 103 -4.64 1.05 6.73
C ILE A 103 -5.90 1.83 7.10
N THR A 104 -5.81 2.82 7.98
CA THR A 104 -6.96 3.62 8.44
C THR A 104 -6.68 5.12 8.28
N THR A 105 -7.33 5.78 7.32
CA THR A 105 -7.15 7.23 7.07
C THR A 105 -8.26 7.79 6.19
N ASP A 106 -8.36 9.12 6.14
CA ASP A 106 -9.30 9.94 5.38
C ASP A 106 -8.79 10.23 3.95
N TYR A 107 -8.63 9.18 3.14
CA TYR A 107 -8.28 9.34 1.74
C TYR A 107 -9.27 10.19 0.95
N SER A 108 -8.78 10.86 -0.10
CA SER A 108 -9.63 11.59 -1.04
C SER A 108 -10.72 10.70 -1.64
N PHE A 109 -11.82 11.32 -2.06
CA PHE A 109 -12.97 10.62 -2.64
C PHE A 109 -12.58 9.74 -3.83
N ASP A 110 -11.69 10.21 -4.69
CA ASP A 110 -11.22 9.48 -5.87
C ASP A 110 -10.46 8.21 -5.47
N VAL A 111 -9.63 8.27 -4.41
CA VAL A 111 -8.93 7.10 -3.86
C VAL A 111 -9.89 6.15 -3.15
N VAL A 112 -10.82 6.66 -2.35
CA VAL A 112 -11.83 5.84 -1.65
C VAL A 112 -12.71 5.09 -2.65
N ARG A 113 -13.16 5.77 -3.71
CA ARG A 113 -13.92 5.16 -4.81
C ARG A 113 -13.12 4.07 -5.52
N TRP A 114 -11.84 4.31 -5.80
CA TRP A 114 -10.95 3.31 -6.38
C TRP A 114 -10.76 2.10 -5.46
N LEU A 115 -10.46 2.33 -4.17
CA LEU A 115 -10.31 1.32 -3.13
C LEU A 115 -11.56 0.46 -3.03
N LYS A 116 -12.74 1.08 -2.90
CA LYS A 116 -14.00 0.35 -2.75
C LYS A 116 -14.36 -0.47 -3.98
N ARG A 117 -14.07 0.04 -5.19
CA ARG A 117 -14.28 -0.71 -6.43
C ARG A 117 -13.36 -1.93 -6.52
N ARG A 118 -12.10 -1.78 -6.09
CA ARG A 118 -11.07 -2.82 -6.21
C ARG A 118 -11.15 -3.87 -5.09
N TYR A 119 -11.49 -3.44 -3.88
CA TYR A 119 -11.53 -4.26 -2.67
C TYR A 119 -12.88 -4.13 -1.95
N PRO A 120 -14.00 -4.51 -2.60
CA PRO A 120 -15.35 -4.20 -2.12
C PRO A 120 -15.67 -4.74 -0.73
N ARG A 121 -15.04 -5.83 -0.32
CA ARG A 121 -15.27 -6.51 0.97
C ARG A 121 -14.28 -6.11 2.07
N HIS A 122 -13.19 -5.43 1.72
CA HIS A 122 -12.09 -5.16 2.65
C HIS A 122 -11.94 -3.67 2.97
N VAL A 123 -12.82 -2.81 2.43
CA VAL A 123 -12.81 -1.36 2.67
C VAL A 123 -14.16 -0.93 3.23
N ARG A 124 -14.13 -0.32 4.42
CA ARG A 124 -15.29 0.11 5.19
C ARG A 124 -15.03 1.47 5.86
N PRO A 125 -16.06 2.25 6.22
CA PRO A 125 -15.86 3.43 7.04
C PRO A 125 -15.31 3.02 8.42
N TYR A 126 -14.44 3.84 8.99
CA TYR A 126 -13.90 3.62 10.32
C TYR A 126 -14.57 4.58 11.31
N TRP A 127 -15.53 4.05 12.06
CA TRP A 127 -16.36 4.87 12.96
C TRP A 127 -15.78 5.02 14.37
N GLU A 128 -14.81 4.19 14.78
CA GLU A 128 -14.34 4.15 16.18
C GLU A 128 -13.65 5.44 16.61
N ALA A 129 -12.95 6.12 15.70
CA ALA A 129 -12.29 7.39 15.95
C ALA A 129 -13.03 8.61 15.36
N PHE A 130 -14.23 8.42 14.80
CA PHE A 130 -14.96 9.51 14.13
C PHE A 130 -15.83 10.30 15.12
N ASP A 131 -15.46 11.54 15.42
CA ASP A 131 -16.16 12.43 16.37
C ASP A 131 -16.79 13.67 15.72
N ALA A 132 -16.55 13.91 14.42
CA ALA A 132 -16.96 15.11 13.71
C ALA A 132 -18.41 15.04 13.16
N THR A 133 -19.39 14.82 14.02
CA THR A 133 -20.82 14.71 13.65
C THR A 133 -21.36 15.94 12.93
N ASP A 134 -20.84 17.14 13.23
CA ASP A 134 -21.18 18.39 12.52
C ASP A 134 -20.87 18.32 11.02
N ARG A 135 -19.84 17.58 10.61
CA ARG A 135 -19.51 17.40 9.19
C ARG A 135 -20.53 16.51 8.50
N LEU A 136 -21.04 15.50 9.21
CA LEU A 136 -22.14 14.66 8.71
C LEU A 136 -23.41 15.53 8.54
N ARG A 137 -23.71 16.37 9.52
CA ARG A 137 -24.84 17.33 9.47
C ARG A 137 -24.81 18.23 8.24
N ALA A 138 -23.62 18.67 7.81
CA ALA A 138 -23.48 19.58 6.67
C ALA A 138 -23.82 18.93 5.32
N LEU A 139 -23.74 17.60 5.21
CA LEU A 139 -23.86 16.90 3.93
C LEU A 139 -25.00 15.88 3.89
N TRP A 140 -25.16 15.06 4.93
CA TRP A 140 -26.05 13.89 4.94
C TRP A 140 -27.53 14.25 4.82
N PRO A 141 -27.95 15.44 5.32
CA PRO A 141 -29.04 16.28 4.84
C PRO A 141 -29.69 15.89 3.52
N ARG A 142 -28.80 15.92 2.52
CA ARG A 142 -29.13 15.87 1.10
C ARG A 142 -29.51 14.48 0.59
N PHE A 143 -29.28 13.42 1.39
CA PHE A 143 -29.41 12.03 0.93
C PHE A 143 -30.27 11.14 1.83
N LEU A 144 -30.50 11.55 3.07
CA LEU A 144 -31.26 10.81 4.07
C LEU A 144 -32.58 11.57 4.33
N PRO A 145 -33.73 11.05 3.85
CA PRO A 145 -35.02 11.69 4.07
C PRO A 145 -35.28 11.93 5.56
N LEU A 146 -35.92 13.05 5.91
CA LEU A 146 -36.28 13.46 7.27
C LEU A 146 -35.11 13.80 8.21
N LEU A 147 -33.87 13.54 7.79
CA LEU A 147 -32.69 13.87 8.58
C LEU A 147 -32.47 15.38 8.72
N GLU A 148 -32.96 16.19 7.77
CA GLU A 148 -32.87 17.65 7.85
C GLU A 148 -33.65 18.20 9.05
N GLU A 149 -34.87 17.72 9.25
CA GLU A 149 -35.73 18.14 10.36
C GLU A 149 -35.14 17.68 11.71
N GLU A 150 -34.75 16.40 11.79
CA GLU A 150 -34.08 15.82 12.96
C GLU A 150 -32.82 16.60 13.33
N ALA A 151 -31.99 16.94 12.32
CA ALA A 151 -30.77 17.69 12.54
C ALA A 151 -30.98 19.16 12.87
N LEU A 152 -32.18 19.71 12.70
CA LEU A 152 -32.53 21.05 13.19
C LEU A 152 -33.07 21.00 14.63
N GLU A 153 -33.76 19.92 15.00
CA GLU A 153 -34.39 19.74 16.31
C GLU A 153 -33.42 19.24 17.38
N ASP A 154 -32.58 18.24 17.06
CA ASP A 154 -31.66 17.59 18.01
C ASP A 154 -30.18 17.91 17.69
N ALA A 155 -29.40 18.18 18.73
CA ALA A 155 -27.96 18.34 18.65
C ALA A 155 -27.21 16.99 18.63
N ASN A 156 -27.84 15.91 19.11
CA ASN A 156 -27.24 14.58 19.28
C ASN A 156 -27.80 13.55 18.29
N VAL A 157 -28.00 13.96 17.03
CA VAL A 157 -28.56 13.10 15.99
C VAL A 157 -27.75 11.80 15.84
N PRO A 158 -28.39 10.61 15.90
CA PRO A 158 -27.72 9.33 15.76
C PRO A 158 -27.44 9.01 14.27
N TYR A 159 -26.61 9.81 13.59
CA TYR A 159 -26.34 9.72 12.14
C TYR A 159 -26.04 8.30 11.65
N ARG A 160 -25.31 7.50 12.44
CA ARG A 160 -24.96 6.12 12.09
C ARG A 160 -26.17 5.18 12.01
N GLU A 161 -27.19 5.40 12.84
CA GLU A 161 -28.44 4.63 12.79
C GLU A 161 -29.24 4.98 11.53
N TRP A 162 -29.29 6.27 11.19
CA TRP A 162 -29.87 6.74 9.92
C TRP A 162 -29.18 6.13 8.71
N LEU A 163 -27.84 6.09 8.71
CA LEU A 163 -27.08 5.43 7.65
C LEU A 163 -27.38 3.94 7.58
N ALA A 164 -27.36 3.23 8.72
CA ALA A 164 -27.64 1.80 8.77
C ALA A 164 -29.04 1.46 8.22
N ALA A 165 -30.04 2.29 8.55
CA ALA A 165 -31.39 2.16 8.02
C ALA A 165 -31.46 2.35 6.49
N ALA A 166 -30.63 3.24 5.92
CA ALA A 166 -30.66 3.57 4.50
C ALA A 166 -29.74 2.71 3.61
N ALA A 167 -28.59 2.29 4.12
CA ALA A 167 -27.54 1.59 3.35
C ALA A 167 -27.72 0.06 3.30
N ALA A 168 -28.49 -0.50 4.24
CA ALA A 168 -28.82 -1.92 4.43
C ALA A 168 -27.63 -2.89 4.62
N LYS A 169 -26.62 -2.90 3.74
CA LYS A 169 -25.52 -3.88 3.77
C LYS A 169 -24.12 -3.32 3.52
N ASP A 170 -23.99 -2.15 2.88
CA ASP A 170 -22.68 -1.58 2.54
C ASP A 170 -22.72 -0.05 2.57
N ASP A 171 -22.45 0.47 3.77
CA ASP A 171 -22.42 1.90 4.11
C ASP A 171 -21.55 2.69 3.13
N LEU A 172 -20.31 2.26 2.90
CA LEU A 172 -19.37 3.01 2.07
C LEU A 172 -19.79 3.03 0.60
N ALA A 173 -20.22 1.87 0.06
CA ALA A 173 -20.71 1.84 -1.31
C ALA A 173 -21.99 2.67 -1.49
N TRP A 174 -22.87 2.70 -0.48
CA TRP A 174 -24.05 3.55 -0.48
C TRP A 174 -23.68 5.04 -0.46
N LEU A 175 -22.77 5.45 0.43
CA LEU A 175 -22.29 6.84 0.52
C LEU A 175 -21.67 7.31 -0.80
N ILE A 176 -20.78 6.50 -1.40
CA ILE A 176 -20.16 6.81 -2.70
C ILE A 176 -21.25 7.07 -3.76
N ARG A 177 -22.25 6.19 -3.87
CA ARG A 177 -23.35 6.37 -4.85
C ARG A 177 -24.15 7.65 -4.61
N ARG A 178 -24.35 8.05 -3.34
CA ARG A 178 -25.05 9.29 -3.01
C ARG A 178 -24.26 10.53 -3.42
N ILE A 179 -22.96 10.51 -3.17
CA ILE A 179 -22.06 11.62 -3.55
C ILE A 179 -21.92 11.71 -5.07
N GLU A 180 -21.77 10.59 -5.77
CA GLU A 180 -21.76 10.54 -7.25
C GLU A 180 -23.07 11.09 -7.86
N GLY A 181 -24.19 10.94 -7.14
CA GLY A 181 -25.50 11.43 -7.56
C GLY A 181 -25.77 12.92 -7.29
N LEU A 182 -24.87 13.63 -6.59
CA LEU A 182 -25.03 15.06 -6.35
C LEU A 182 -25.02 15.86 -7.67
N PRO A 183 -25.71 17.00 -7.76
CA PRO A 183 -25.51 17.94 -8.86
C PRO A 183 -24.07 18.52 -8.82
N GLY A 184 -23.62 19.06 -9.95
CA GLY A 184 -22.30 19.69 -10.08
C GLY A 184 -21.23 18.81 -10.74
N PRO A 185 -20.02 19.37 -10.97
CA PRO A 185 -18.89 18.67 -11.57
C PRO A 185 -18.19 17.74 -10.56
N ASP A 186 -17.49 16.72 -11.07
CA ASP A 186 -16.84 15.70 -10.24
C ASP A 186 -15.88 16.25 -9.15
N PRO A 187 -15.06 17.29 -9.40
CA PRO A 187 -14.22 17.86 -8.34
C PRO A 187 -15.01 18.45 -7.17
N GLU A 188 -16.17 19.05 -7.42
CA GLU A 188 -17.03 19.61 -6.35
C GLU A 188 -17.65 18.49 -5.51
N ARG A 189 -18.03 17.38 -6.16
CA ARG A 189 -18.55 16.19 -5.44
C ARG A 189 -17.47 15.56 -4.57
N ALA A 190 -16.24 15.46 -5.09
CA ALA A 190 -15.10 14.96 -4.35
C ALA A 190 -14.80 15.83 -3.13
N GLU A 191 -14.74 17.16 -3.32
CA GLU A 191 -14.51 18.12 -2.22
C GLU A 191 -15.55 17.99 -1.10
N ARG A 192 -16.83 17.75 -1.43
CA ARG A 192 -17.88 17.53 -0.43
C ARG A 192 -17.66 16.26 0.40
N TYR A 193 -17.13 15.19 -0.18
CA TYR A 193 -16.74 14.00 0.57
C TYR A 193 -15.50 14.26 1.41
N ASP A 194 -14.48 14.88 0.82
CA ASP A 194 -13.21 15.15 1.49
C ASP A 194 -13.43 16.05 2.72
N ALA A 195 -14.38 16.98 2.65
CA ALA A 195 -14.80 17.83 3.77
C ALA A 195 -15.41 17.06 4.96
N LEU A 196 -15.83 15.81 4.78
CA LEU A 196 -16.23 14.95 5.90
C LEU A 196 -15.03 14.52 6.74
N ALA A 197 -13.84 14.43 6.13
CA ALA A 197 -12.68 13.69 6.63
C ALA A 197 -13.08 12.32 7.20
N LEU A 198 -13.92 11.61 6.44
CA LEU A 198 -14.38 10.29 6.83
C LEU A 198 -13.24 9.30 6.64
N GLU A 199 -12.70 8.80 7.75
CA GLU A 199 -11.71 7.74 7.70
C GLU A 199 -12.31 6.45 7.14
N VAL A 200 -11.54 5.79 6.29
CA VAL A 200 -11.81 4.44 5.81
C VAL A 200 -10.73 3.49 6.30
N ARG A 201 -11.15 2.26 6.64
CA ARG A 201 -10.26 1.18 7.00
C ARG A 201 -10.19 0.17 5.86
N TRP A 202 -8.97 -0.09 5.38
CA TRP A 202 -8.66 -1.10 4.39
C TRP A 202 -7.90 -2.27 5.03
N GLU A 203 -8.53 -3.44 5.12
CA GLU A 203 -7.95 -4.67 5.66
C GLU A 203 -7.05 -5.37 4.62
N LEU A 204 -5.81 -5.71 4.99
CA LEU A 204 -4.80 -6.29 4.09
C LEU A 204 -4.73 -7.81 4.23
N GLU A 205 -5.88 -8.47 4.04
CA GLU A 205 -6.00 -9.92 4.16
C GLU A 205 -5.27 -10.68 3.04
N ASP A 206 -5.38 -10.21 1.79
CA ASP A 206 -4.64 -10.79 0.67
C ASP A 206 -3.20 -10.26 0.68
N PRO A 207 -2.19 -11.12 0.92
CA PRO A 207 -0.79 -10.69 0.89
C PRO A 207 -0.39 -10.11 -0.47
N ARG A 208 -1.06 -10.46 -1.57
CA ARG A 208 -0.77 -9.94 -2.92
C ARG A 208 -1.23 -8.50 -3.11
N GLU A 209 -2.05 -7.97 -2.21
CA GLU A 209 -2.55 -6.60 -2.24
C GLU A 209 -1.93 -5.76 -1.11
N SER A 210 -0.84 -6.24 -0.50
CA SER A 210 -0.04 -5.57 0.54
C SER A 210 1.44 -5.45 0.13
N ARG A 211 2.26 -4.69 0.87
CA ARG A 211 3.72 -4.62 0.63
C ARG A 211 4.37 -6.00 0.65
N SER A 212 3.82 -6.94 1.42
CA SER A 212 4.37 -8.28 1.52
C SER A 212 4.38 -8.98 0.17
N GLY A 213 3.31 -8.91 -0.63
CA GLY A 213 3.18 -9.72 -1.86
C GLY A 213 2.75 -8.96 -3.12
N MET A 214 2.48 -7.66 -3.05
CA MET A 214 2.14 -6.82 -4.21
C MET A 214 3.34 -6.66 -5.13
N ARG A 215 3.21 -7.07 -6.39
CA ARG A 215 4.33 -7.14 -7.36
C ARG A 215 3.93 -6.83 -8.79
N TRP A 216 4.88 -6.26 -9.53
CA TRP A 216 4.86 -6.29 -10.99
C TRP A 216 5.49 -7.59 -11.52
N PRO A 217 4.84 -8.31 -12.46
CA PRO A 217 5.44 -9.49 -13.07
C PRO A 217 6.63 -9.10 -13.95
N THR A 218 7.80 -9.64 -13.64
CA THR A 218 9.02 -9.47 -14.44
C THR A 218 9.30 -10.70 -15.29
N ARG A 219 9.85 -10.49 -16.50
CA ARG A 219 10.20 -11.58 -17.43
C ARG A 219 11.55 -12.21 -17.11
N LYS A 220 12.50 -11.42 -16.59
CA LYS A 220 13.86 -11.87 -16.31
C LYS A 220 14.29 -11.36 -14.95
N ILE A 221 14.66 -12.28 -14.07
CA ILE A 221 15.26 -11.97 -12.78
C ILE A 221 16.75 -11.75 -12.98
N PHE A 222 17.25 -10.64 -12.44
CA PHE A 222 18.67 -10.41 -12.28
C PHE A 222 19.08 -10.83 -10.87
N PHE A 223 20.01 -11.77 -10.76
CA PHE A 223 20.58 -12.18 -9.48
C PHE A 223 21.81 -11.33 -9.18
N GLN A 224 21.79 -10.65 -8.04
CA GLN A 224 22.84 -9.78 -7.57
C GLN A 224 23.80 -10.62 -6.69
N ASP A 225 24.71 -11.37 -7.30
CA ASP A 225 25.68 -12.22 -6.58
C ASP A 225 27.01 -11.52 -6.26
N GLY A 226 27.30 -10.39 -6.91
CA GLY A 226 28.44 -9.52 -6.63
C GLY A 226 28.15 -8.39 -5.61
N PRO A 227 29.20 -7.64 -5.19
CA PRO A 227 29.08 -6.48 -4.32
C PRO A 227 28.05 -5.46 -4.81
N LEU A 228 27.42 -4.74 -3.89
CA LEU A 228 26.53 -3.64 -4.24
C LEU A 228 27.34 -2.45 -4.79
N ILE A 229 26.82 -1.83 -5.84
CA ILE A 229 27.45 -0.65 -6.46
C ILE A 229 27.40 0.52 -5.48
N ASN A 230 28.56 1.12 -5.22
CA ASN A 230 28.67 2.34 -4.45
C ASN A 230 28.46 3.58 -5.35
N ARG A 231 27.95 4.67 -4.78
CA ARG A 231 27.74 5.94 -5.52
C ARG A 231 29.00 6.43 -6.24
N ARG A 232 30.18 6.23 -5.66
CA ARG A 232 31.47 6.65 -6.25
C ARG A 232 31.85 5.89 -7.53
N GLU A 233 31.25 4.73 -7.75
CA GLU A 233 31.49 3.89 -8.94
C GLU A 233 30.59 4.31 -10.12
N VAL A 234 29.69 5.28 -9.90
CA VAL A 234 28.73 5.76 -10.92
C VAL A 234 29.15 7.14 -11.43
N SER A 235 29.42 7.25 -12.73
CA SER A 235 29.66 8.51 -13.42
C SER A 235 28.40 8.97 -14.17
N LEU A 236 27.76 10.05 -13.69
CA LEU A 236 26.59 10.62 -14.37
C LEU A 236 26.92 11.13 -15.77
N GLU A 237 28.12 11.68 -15.96
CA GLU A 237 28.59 12.13 -17.27
C GLU A 237 28.67 10.95 -18.26
N ALA A 238 29.21 9.81 -17.82
CA ALA A 238 29.30 8.62 -18.65
C ALA A 238 27.91 8.04 -18.96
N GLU A 239 26.99 8.00 -17.99
CA GLU A 239 25.61 7.54 -18.21
C GLU A 239 24.85 8.44 -19.19
N LEU A 240 25.02 9.77 -19.09
CA LEU A 240 24.37 10.74 -19.99
C LEU A 240 24.98 10.75 -21.39
N ALA A 241 26.28 10.48 -21.52
CA ALA A 241 26.96 10.31 -22.81
C ALA A 241 26.74 8.92 -23.42
N GLY A 242 26.17 7.98 -22.67
CA GLY A 242 25.91 6.61 -23.07
C GLY A 242 24.75 6.47 -24.07
N GLN A 243 24.37 5.21 -24.34
CA GLN A 243 23.26 4.92 -25.23
C GLN A 243 21.93 5.42 -24.62
N PRO A 244 21.09 6.15 -25.38
CA PRO A 244 19.79 6.57 -24.89
C PRO A 244 18.91 5.39 -24.45
N ILE A 245 18.23 5.55 -23.32
CA ILE A 245 17.29 4.56 -22.79
C ILE A 245 16.08 4.48 -23.74
N SER A 246 15.79 3.28 -24.22
CA SER A 246 14.61 3.04 -25.07
C SER A 246 13.33 3.11 -24.26
N VAL A 247 12.44 4.02 -24.65
CA VAL A 247 11.12 4.22 -24.04
C VAL A 247 10.05 3.79 -25.05
N ARG A 248 9.13 2.94 -24.61
CA ARG A 248 8.02 2.46 -25.44
C ARG A 248 6.67 2.70 -24.77
N ASP A 249 5.64 2.89 -25.59
CA ASP A 249 4.26 2.89 -25.09
C ASP A 249 3.86 1.48 -24.63
N VAL A 250 2.94 1.41 -23.66
CA VAL A 250 2.32 0.16 -23.23
C VAL A 250 0.87 0.09 -23.69
N THR A 251 0.30 -1.11 -23.72
CA THR A 251 -1.13 -1.27 -24.05
C THR A 251 -2.01 -0.63 -22.96
N PRO A 252 -3.23 -0.14 -23.27
CA PRO A 252 -4.13 0.44 -22.26
C PRO A 252 -4.42 -0.53 -21.09
N ARG A 253 -4.48 -1.83 -21.36
CA ARG A 253 -4.67 -2.86 -20.31
C ARG A 253 -3.44 -2.99 -19.42
N GLU A 254 -2.24 -2.91 -19.98
CA GLU A 254 -0.99 -2.90 -19.22
C GLU A 254 -0.90 -1.60 -18.39
N GLY A 255 -1.16 -0.45 -19.01
CA GLY A 255 -1.20 0.84 -18.34
C GLY A 255 -2.16 0.87 -17.15
N ALA A 256 -3.38 0.36 -17.32
CA ALA A 256 -4.36 0.27 -16.22
C ALA A 256 -3.85 -0.57 -15.05
N ARG A 257 -3.18 -1.69 -15.33
CA ARG A 257 -2.58 -2.54 -14.28
C ARG A 257 -1.44 -1.84 -13.54
N VAL A 258 -0.59 -1.08 -14.25
CA VAL A 258 0.50 -0.33 -13.62
C VAL A 258 -0.07 0.81 -12.77
N VAL A 259 -1.09 1.52 -13.28
CA VAL A 259 -1.77 2.59 -12.52
C VAL A 259 -2.41 2.04 -11.25
N ASP A 260 -3.13 0.92 -11.32
CA ASP A 260 -3.68 0.25 -10.13
C ASP A 260 -2.57 -0.17 -9.15
N LEU A 261 -1.45 -0.71 -9.66
CA LEU A 261 -0.33 -1.13 -8.83
C LEU A 261 0.29 0.05 -8.09
N VAL A 262 0.56 1.17 -8.76
CA VAL A 262 1.20 2.33 -8.12
C VAL A 262 0.26 3.01 -7.13
N ARG A 263 -1.04 3.11 -7.43
CA ARG A 263 -2.06 3.59 -6.47
C ARG A 263 -2.07 2.72 -5.22
N GLY A 264 -2.12 1.40 -5.38
CA GLY A 264 -2.05 0.46 -4.26
C GLY A 264 -0.76 0.62 -3.46
N ALA A 265 0.39 0.70 -4.13
CA ALA A 265 1.69 0.84 -3.48
C ALA A 265 1.82 2.11 -2.63
N THR A 266 1.19 3.22 -3.03
CA THR A 266 1.23 4.48 -2.26
C THR A 266 0.17 4.51 -1.16
N VAL A 267 -1.03 4.02 -1.43
CA VAL A 267 -2.13 3.94 -0.44
C VAL A 267 -1.76 2.98 0.69
N LEU A 268 -0.94 1.95 0.45
CA LEU A 268 -0.39 1.12 1.52
C LEU A 268 0.53 1.86 2.50
N ARG A 269 0.89 3.12 2.21
CA ARG A 269 1.85 3.94 2.96
C ARG A 269 1.24 5.21 3.54
N TYR A 270 -0.09 5.29 3.65
CA TYR A 270 -0.78 6.52 4.05
C TYR A 270 -0.56 7.67 3.06
N ARG A 271 -0.37 7.35 1.77
CA ARG A 271 -0.05 8.35 0.74
C ARG A 271 -0.91 8.21 -0.49
N GLU A 272 -1.33 9.36 -0.98
CA GLU A 272 -1.79 9.53 -2.34
C GLU A 272 -1.01 10.68 -2.98
N TYR A 273 -0.78 10.56 -4.28
CA TYR A 273 -0.07 11.58 -5.05
C TYR A 273 -0.92 11.93 -6.25
N TYR A 274 -1.11 13.22 -6.50
CA TYR A 274 -1.89 13.72 -7.64
C TYR A 274 -1.52 13.02 -8.96
N GLY A 275 -0.21 12.84 -9.20
CA GLY A 275 0.34 12.14 -10.36
C GLY A 275 -0.15 10.69 -10.54
N PHE A 276 -0.37 9.96 -9.45
CA PHE A 276 -0.80 8.56 -9.47
C PHE A 276 -2.31 8.42 -9.32
N THR A 277 -2.95 9.27 -8.52
CA THR A 277 -4.40 9.34 -8.37
C THR A 277 -5.05 9.63 -9.73
N TYR A 278 -4.48 10.55 -10.52
CA TYR A 278 -5.01 10.94 -11.83
C TYR A 278 -4.15 10.47 -13.02
N ALA A 279 -3.36 9.41 -12.84
CA ALA A 279 -2.61 8.80 -13.92
C ALA A 279 -3.55 8.24 -15.00
N ASP A 280 -3.31 8.61 -16.25
CA ASP A 280 -4.07 8.14 -17.40
C ASP A 280 -3.53 6.78 -17.89
N PRO A 281 -4.31 5.69 -17.80
CA PRO A 281 -3.91 4.36 -18.26
C PRO A 281 -3.52 4.29 -19.74
N SER A 282 -3.98 5.23 -20.57
CA SER A 282 -3.65 5.32 -21.99
C SER A 282 -2.35 6.09 -22.28
N HIS A 283 -1.81 6.81 -21.29
CA HIS A 283 -0.56 7.57 -21.39
C HIS A 283 0.50 7.01 -20.43
N VAL A 284 0.72 5.70 -20.48
CA VAL A 284 1.80 5.04 -19.74
C VAL A 284 2.91 4.63 -20.70
N ARG A 285 4.15 4.94 -20.34
CA ARG A 285 5.34 4.50 -21.04
C ARG A 285 6.22 3.65 -20.15
N ARG A 286 6.97 2.74 -20.76
CA ARG A 286 7.87 1.79 -20.08
C ARG A 286 9.27 1.90 -20.64
N ALA A 287 10.26 1.85 -19.76
CA ALA A 287 11.67 1.71 -20.08
C ALA A 287 12.27 0.54 -19.30
N ASP A 288 13.02 -0.32 -19.99
CA ASP A 288 13.84 -1.36 -19.37
C ASP A 288 15.27 -0.81 -19.28
N ILE A 289 15.77 -0.64 -18.06
CA ILE A 289 17.10 -0.09 -17.81
C ILE A 289 18.12 -1.17 -17.46
N GLY A 290 17.78 -2.44 -17.70
CA GLY A 290 18.60 -3.59 -17.41
C GLY A 290 18.56 -4.00 -15.94
N ARG A 291 19.26 -5.11 -15.64
CA ARG A 291 19.37 -5.71 -14.29
C ARG A 291 18.02 -5.93 -13.58
N GLY A 292 16.98 -6.21 -14.35
CA GLY A 292 15.65 -6.50 -13.83
C GLY A 292 14.89 -5.27 -13.32
N VAL A 293 15.36 -4.05 -13.62
CA VAL A 293 14.69 -2.80 -13.25
C VAL A 293 13.93 -2.23 -14.45
N GLU A 294 12.67 -1.89 -14.20
CA GLU A 294 11.79 -1.26 -15.18
C GLU A 294 11.26 0.06 -14.62
N ILE A 295 11.24 1.09 -15.45
CA ILE A 295 10.67 2.40 -15.12
C ILE A 295 9.37 2.56 -15.89
N PHE A 296 8.33 2.98 -15.20
CA PHE A 296 7.07 3.40 -15.80
C PHE A 296 6.90 4.91 -15.61
N VAL A 297 6.52 5.60 -16.68
CA VAL A 297 6.25 7.04 -16.70
C VAL A 297 4.78 7.24 -17.04
N PHE A 298 4.10 8.06 -16.25
CA PHE A 298 2.66 8.27 -16.34
C PHE A 298 2.36 9.69 -16.79
N GLY A 299 1.49 9.82 -17.80
CA GLY A 299 0.79 11.06 -18.08
C GLY A 299 -0.44 11.22 -17.19
N LEU A 300 -0.87 12.45 -16.98
CA LEU A 300 -2.12 12.76 -16.29
C LEU A 300 -3.31 12.65 -17.26
N GLU A 301 -4.48 12.34 -16.72
CA GLU A 301 -5.76 12.52 -17.41
C GLU A 301 -5.89 13.95 -17.94
N ARG A 302 -6.43 14.12 -19.15
CA ARG A 302 -6.44 15.43 -19.83
C ARG A 302 -7.09 16.54 -19.00
N SER A 303 -8.18 16.23 -18.31
CA SER A 303 -8.93 17.16 -17.45
C SER A 303 -8.19 17.53 -16.15
N ARG A 304 -7.10 16.83 -15.83
CA ARG A 304 -6.30 16.96 -14.60
C ARG A 304 -4.91 17.53 -14.88
N ARG A 305 -4.64 17.99 -16.11
CA ARG A 305 -3.38 18.67 -16.45
C ARG A 305 -3.47 20.14 -16.07
N LEU A 306 -2.34 20.71 -15.68
CA LEU A 306 -2.22 22.17 -15.51
C LEU A 306 -2.43 22.87 -16.88
N PRO A 307 -2.96 24.12 -16.88
CA PRO A 307 -3.20 24.89 -18.10
C PRO A 307 -1.99 25.07 -19.02
#